data_AF-A0A2S5N779-F1
#
_entry.id   AF-A0A2S5N779-F1
#
_cell.length_a   1.000
_cell.length_b   1.000
_cell.length_c   1.000
_cell.angle_alpha   90.00
_cell.angle_beta   90.00
_cell.angle_gamma   90.00
#
_symmetry.space_group_name_H-M   'P 1'
#
loop_
_entity.id
_entity.type
_entity.pdbx_description
1 polymer ?
#
loop_
_entity_poly.entity_id
_entity_poly.type
_entity_poly.pdbx_seq_one_letter_code
_entity_poly.pdbx_strand_id
1 'polypeptide(L)'
;MKPTRTSKAWMQEHLNDEFVKRAQKEGYRARAAYKLIEIDDKDKLIKSGMTIVDLGSTPGSWSQVVVQRLKGQGHVIALDILEMQAIAGVTFIQGDFREDAVLKKLENSLNGKKVDLVIADMAPNISGVKDVDLAGSAYLTELAIDFCDSWLKPNGNFLVKV
;
A
#
# COMPACT_ATOMS: atom_id res chain seq x y z
N MET A 1 9.91 25.91 -25.18
CA MET A 1 9.22 24.60 -25.36
C MET A 1 7.74 24.79 -25.06
N LYS A 2 6.84 24.43 -25.99
CA LYS A 2 5.38 24.50 -25.76
C LYS A 2 4.99 23.34 -24.82
N PRO A 3 4.20 23.56 -23.76
CA PRO A 3 3.74 22.46 -22.92
C PRO A 3 2.82 21.57 -23.76
N THR A 4 3.12 20.27 -23.78
CA THR A 4 2.34 19.25 -24.49
C THR A 4 0.92 19.21 -23.94
N ARG A 5 -0.07 19.09 -24.84
CA ARG A 5 -1.52 19.05 -24.55
C ARG A 5 -1.94 18.03 -23.48
N THR A 6 -1.09 17.06 -23.16
CA THR A 6 -1.30 16.02 -22.15
C THR A 6 -1.25 16.53 -20.71
N SER A 7 -0.43 17.55 -20.37
CA SER A 7 -0.29 17.99 -18.97
C SER A 7 -1.53 18.73 -18.43
N LYS A 8 -2.24 19.45 -19.29
CA LYS A 8 -3.47 20.16 -18.91
C LYS A 8 -4.68 19.25 -18.79
N ALA A 9 -4.80 18.23 -19.65
CA ALA A 9 -5.92 17.29 -19.61
C ALA A 9 -5.85 16.37 -18.37
N TRP A 10 -4.67 15.85 -18.06
CA TRP A 10 -4.45 15.01 -16.88
C TRP A 10 -4.64 15.79 -15.57
N MET A 11 -4.23 17.06 -15.55
CA MET A 11 -4.43 17.96 -14.42
C MET A 11 -5.90 18.42 -14.28
N GLN A 12 -6.62 18.61 -15.38
CA GLN A 12 -8.07 18.90 -15.38
C GLN A 12 -8.91 17.69 -14.96
N GLU A 13 -8.55 16.48 -15.36
CA GLU A 13 -9.16 15.24 -14.85
C GLU A 13 -8.89 15.09 -13.36
N HIS A 14 -7.67 15.35 -12.87
CA HIS A 14 -7.36 15.28 -11.44
C HIS A 14 -8.12 16.30 -10.59
N LEU A 15 -8.34 17.52 -11.11
CA LEU A 15 -9.07 18.58 -10.39
C LEU A 15 -10.60 18.35 -10.37
N ASN A 16 -11.13 17.62 -11.34
CA ASN A 16 -12.55 17.26 -11.42
C ASN A 16 -12.86 15.81 -11.03
N ASP A 17 -11.86 15.08 -10.54
CA ASP A 17 -12.05 13.73 -10.08
C ASP A 17 -12.93 13.72 -8.82
N GLU A 18 -14.17 13.28 -8.99
CA GLU A 18 -15.14 13.18 -7.91
C GLU A 18 -14.62 12.31 -6.76
N PHE A 19 -13.76 11.32 -7.02
CA PHE A 19 -13.17 10.51 -5.95
C PHE A 19 -12.08 11.25 -5.18
N VAL A 20 -11.36 12.19 -5.79
CA VAL A 20 -10.39 13.03 -5.07
C VAL A 20 -11.14 13.99 -4.14
N LYS A 21 -12.19 14.65 -4.65
CA LYS A 21 -13.04 15.54 -3.83
C LYS A 21 -13.71 14.77 -2.71
N ARG A 22 -14.22 13.57 -3.00
CA ARG A 22 -14.84 12.69 -2.01
C ARG A 22 -13.85 12.23 -0.96
N ALA A 23 -12.64 11.83 -1.34
CA ALA A 23 -11.58 11.43 -0.41
C ALA A 23 -11.25 12.58 0.56
N GLN A 24 -11.06 13.80 0.04
CA GLN A 24 -10.82 14.98 0.87
C GLN A 24 -11.99 15.26 1.83
N LYS A 25 -13.24 15.20 1.34
CA LYS A 25 -14.45 15.40 2.15
C LYS A 25 -14.60 14.35 3.26
N GLU A 26 -14.25 13.10 2.97
CA GLU A 26 -14.35 11.97 3.90
C GLU A 26 -13.07 11.76 4.74
N GLY A 27 -12.03 12.58 4.54
CA GLY A 27 -10.78 12.54 5.32
C GLY A 27 -9.77 11.46 4.91
N TYR A 28 -9.94 10.85 3.73
CA TYR A 28 -8.95 9.94 3.16
C TYR A 28 -7.83 10.71 2.46
N ARG A 29 -6.60 10.21 2.60
CA ARG A 29 -5.39 10.84 2.02
C ARG A 29 -5.31 10.72 0.50
N ALA A 30 -5.98 9.74 -0.09
CA ALA A 30 -6.04 9.56 -1.54
C ALA A 30 -7.29 8.79 -1.96
N ARG A 31 -7.71 8.97 -3.22
CA ARG A 31 -8.82 8.20 -3.83
C ARG A 31 -8.57 6.69 -3.86
N ALA A 32 -7.31 6.25 -3.72
CA ALA A 32 -6.97 4.83 -3.65
C ALA A 32 -7.62 4.10 -2.46
N ALA A 33 -8.01 4.83 -1.40
CA ALA A 33 -8.79 4.26 -0.28
C ALA A 33 -10.04 3.50 -0.76
N TYR A 34 -10.76 4.05 -1.75
CA TYR A 34 -11.98 3.43 -2.28
C TYR A 34 -11.74 2.08 -2.93
N LYS A 35 -10.57 1.86 -3.53
CA LYS A 35 -10.21 0.56 -4.09
C LYS A 35 -10.15 -0.50 -2.99
N LEU A 36 -9.43 -0.23 -1.90
CA LEU A 36 -9.32 -1.20 -0.81
C LEU A 36 -10.65 -1.38 -0.08
N ILE A 37 -11.45 -0.31 0.07
CA ILE A 37 -12.80 -0.38 0.63
C ILE A 37 -13.66 -1.34 -0.20
N GLU A 38 -13.70 -1.18 -1.52
CA GLU A 38 -14.50 -2.03 -2.41
C GLU A 38 -14.02 -3.48 -2.41
N ILE A 39 -12.70 -3.71 -2.45
CA ILE A 39 -12.11 -5.05 -2.37
C ILE A 39 -12.45 -5.71 -1.04
N ASP A 40 -12.22 -5.04 0.09
CA ASP A 40 -12.51 -5.57 1.42
C ASP A 40 -14.01 -5.79 1.64
N ASP A 41 -14.86 -4.88 1.14
CA ASP A 41 -16.32 -5.04 1.26
C ASP A 41 -16.83 -6.27 0.48
N LYS A 42 -16.17 -6.63 -0.62
CA LYS A 42 -16.49 -7.84 -1.40
C LYS A 42 -15.88 -9.10 -0.79
N ASP A 43 -14.58 -9.10 -0.54
CA ASP A 43 -13.79 -10.31 -0.25
C ASP A 43 -13.57 -10.53 1.25
N LYS A 44 -13.92 -9.56 2.10
CA LYS A 44 -13.84 -9.62 3.58
C LYS A 44 -12.44 -10.00 4.08
N LEU A 45 -11.43 -9.35 3.51
CA LEU A 45 -10.01 -9.63 3.76
C LEU A 45 -9.58 -9.19 5.17
N ILE A 46 -10.12 -8.08 5.66
CA ILE A 46 -9.70 -7.43 6.91
C ILE A 46 -10.67 -7.78 8.03
N LYS A 47 -10.14 -8.38 9.11
CA LYS A 47 -10.90 -8.76 10.30
C LYS A 47 -10.22 -8.23 11.55
N SER A 48 -11.02 -7.91 12.56
CA SER A 48 -10.56 -7.45 13.88
C SER A 48 -9.48 -8.39 14.45
N GLY A 49 -8.40 -7.83 14.98
CA GLY A 49 -7.31 -8.59 15.62
C GLY A 49 -6.21 -9.09 14.68
N MET A 50 -6.30 -8.84 13.37
CA MET A 50 -5.28 -9.28 12.40
C MET A 50 -3.96 -8.50 12.52
N THR A 51 -2.86 -9.16 12.16
CA THR A 51 -1.57 -8.52 11.86
C THR A 51 -1.49 -8.30 10.35
N ILE A 52 -1.35 -7.05 9.92
CA ILE A 52 -1.42 -6.64 8.51
C ILE A 52 -0.17 -5.86 8.13
N VAL A 53 0.40 -6.17 6.96
CA VAL A 53 1.53 -5.46 6.38
C VAL A 53 1.09 -4.71 5.12
N ASP A 54 1.38 -3.41 5.03
CA ASP A 54 1.06 -2.51 3.92
C ASP A 54 2.35 -2.06 3.21
N LEU A 55 2.64 -2.63 2.04
CA LEU A 55 3.83 -2.38 1.23
C LEU A 55 3.54 -1.37 0.12
N GLY A 56 4.35 -0.31 0.03
CA GLY A 56 4.07 0.81 -0.88
C GLY A 56 2.95 1.70 -0.34
N SER A 57 3.00 1.96 0.97
CA SER A 57 1.88 2.53 1.71
C SER A 57 1.65 4.03 1.50
N THR A 58 2.61 4.81 0.99
CA THR A 58 2.49 6.28 0.90
C THR A 58 1.43 6.68 -0.14
N PRO A 59 0.48 7.59 0.17
CA PRO A 59 0.45 8.52 1.31
C PRO A 59 -0.22 7.99 2.58
N GLY A 60 -0.63 6.72 2.62
CA GLY A 60 -1.21 6.04 3.79
C GLY A 60 -2.71 5.78 3.64
N SER A 61 -3.29 5.93 2.45
CA SER A 61 -4.74 5.78 2.28
C SER A 61 -5.24 4.35 2.55
N TRP A 62 -4.46 3.32 2.21
CA TRP A 62 -4.81 1.93 2.51
C TRP A 62 -4.64 1.63 3.99
N SER A 63 -3.51 2.02 4.59
CA SER A 63 -3.31 2.02 6.04
C SER A 63 -4.45 2.69 6.83
N GLN A 64 -5.01 3.81 6.37
CA GLN A 64 -6.19 4.44 7.01
C GLN A 64 -7.40 3.50 7.00
N VAL A 65 -7.70 2.88 5.86
CA VAL A 65 -8.82 1.93 5.73
C VAL A 65 -8.58 0.71 6.64
N VAL A 66 -7.37 0.15 6.63
CA VAL A 66 -7.02 -1.00 7.47
C VAL A 66 -7.28 -0.71 8.95
N VAL A 67 -6.76 0.40 9.48
CA VAL A 67 -6.96 0.77 10.90
C VAL A 67 -8.44 0.92 11.24
N GLN A 68 -9.23 1.55 10.36
CA GLN A 68 -10.67 1.70 10.55
C GLN A 68 -11.38 0.35 10.60
N ARG A 69 -11.03 -0.58 9.70
CA ARG A 69 -11.62 -1.93 9.62
C ARG A 69 -11.22 -2.82 10.80
N LEU A 70 -10.00 -2.64 11.33
CA LEU A 70 -9.51 -3.32 12.53
C LEU A 70 -10.15 -2.84 13.84
N LYS A 71 -10.78 -1.65 13.86
CA LYS A 71 -11.49 -1.10 15.02
C LYS A 71 -10.62 -1.06 16.29
N GLY A 72 -9.33 -0.74 16.13
CA GLY A 72 -8.36 -0.65 17.22
C GLY A 72 -7.84 -2.00 17.74
N GLN A 73 -8.21 -3.12 17.11
CA GLN A 73 -7.71 -4.44 17.46
C GLN A 73 -6.85 -4.99 16.34
N GLY A 74 -5.59 -5.29 16.62
CA GLY A 74 -4.65 -5.84 15.66
C GLY A 74 -3.37 -5.02 15.60
N HIS A 75 -2.58 -5.28 14.56
CA HIS A 75 -1.31 -4.61 14.34
C HIS A 75 -1.14 -4.30 12.87
N VAL A 76 -0.76 -3.06 12.55
CA VAL A 76 -0.52 -2.62 11.17
C VAL A 76 0.91 -2.14 11.07
N ILE A 77 1.69 -2.75 10.16
CA ILE A 77 3.02 -2.27 9.81
C ILE A 77 2.97 -1.80 8.36
N ALA A 78 3.32 -0.55 8.15
CA ALA A 78 3.34 0.07 6.83
C ALA A 78 4.79 0.38 6.43
N LEU A 79 5.12 0.17 5.15
CA LEU A 79 6.44 0.39 4.61
C LEU A 79 6.35 1.15 3.30
N ASP A 80 7.18 2.18 3.15
CA ASP A 80 7.32 2.91 1.90
C ASP A 80 8.70 3.59 1.82
N ILE A 81 9.19 3.81 0.61
CA ILE A 81 10.42 4.57 0.37
C ILE A 81 10.23 6.08 0.69
N LEU A 82 9.02 6.59 0.48
CA LEU A 82 8.62 7.97 0.74
C LEU A 82 8.06 8.11 2.15
N GLU A 83 8.29 9.26 2.77
CA GLU A 83 7.65 9.59 4.05
C GLU A 83 6.13 9.70 3.92
N MET A 84 5.41 9.32 4.98
CA MET A 84 4.01 9.66 5.15
C MET A 84 3.74 10.21 6.56
N GLN A 85 2.71 11.04 6.68
CA GLN A 85 2.25 11.50 7.98
C GLN A 85 1.84 10.30 8.84
N ALA A 86 2.14 10.34 10.14
CA ALA A 86 1.78 9.26 11.05
C ALA A 86 0.26 8.99 11.05
N ILE A 87 -0.11 7.71 11.18
CA ILE A 87 -1.49 7.26 11.37
C ILE A 87 -1.54 6.53 12.70
N ALA A 88 -2.46 6.92 13.59
CA ALA A 88 -2.61 6.25 14.88
C ALA A 88 -2.90 4.76 14.69
N GLY A 89 -2.17 3.90 15.39
CA GLY A 89 -2.29 2.44 15.26
C GLY A 89 -1.47 1.82 14.13
N VAL A 90 -0.67 2.60 13.38
CA VAL A 90 0.24 2.12 12.34
C VAL A 90 1.69 2.31 12.77
N THR A 91 2.47 1.24 12.72
CA THR A 91 3.94 1.32 12.78
C THR A 91 4.46 1.56 11.36
N PHE A 92 5.05 2.73 11.12
CA PHE A 92 5.59 3.08 9.80
C PHE A 92 7.11 2.88 9.74
N ILE A 93 7.57 2.23 8.66
CA ILE A 93 8.98 2.03 8.33
C ILE A 93 9.24 2.75 7.02
N GLN A 94 9.99 3.84 7.08
CA GLN A 94 10.50 4.46 5.88
C GLN A 94 11.75 3.71 5.39
N GLY A 95 11.73 3.28 4.15
CA GLY A 95 12.85 2.60 3.51
C GLY A 95 12.45 1.90 2.22
N ASP A 96 13.45 1.58 1.40
CA ASP A 96 13.25 0.82 0.19
C ASP A 96 13.06 -0.67 0.52
N PHE A 97 11.92 -1.24 0.14
CA PHE A 97 11.60 -2.65 0.39
C PHE A 97 12.60 -3.62 -0.24
N ARG A 98 13.34 -3.17 -1.27
CA ARG A 98 14.39 -3.95 -1.95
C ARG A 98 15.65 -4.10 -1.12
N GLU A 99 15.83 -3.32 -0.05
CA GLU A 99 17.02 -3.35 0.79
C GLU A 99 16.87 -4.36 1.94
N ASP A 100 17.82 -5.29 2.07
CA ASP A 100 17.86 -6.27 3.17
C ASP A 100 17.77 -5.64 4.55
N ALA A 101 18.38 -4.47 4.74
CA ALA A 101 18.36 -3.75 6.01
C ALA A 101 16.95 -3.26 6.36
N VAL A 102 16.16 -2.87 5.36
CA VAL A 102 14.77 -2.42 5.53
C VAL A 102 13.86 -3.63 5.73
N LEU A 103 14.06 -4.70 4.96
CA LEU A 103 13.34 -5.97 5.16
C LEU A 103 13.53 -6.48 6.59
N LYS A 104 14.77 -6.53 7.10
CA LYS A 104 15.05 -6.92 8.50
C LYS A 104 14.34 -6.02 9.53
N LYS A 105 14.20 -4.72 9.26
CA LYS A 105 13.44 -3.82 10.15
C LYS A 105 11.95 -4.17 10.17
N LEU A 106 11.38 -4.51 9.01
CA LEU A 106 10.00 -4.97 8.90
C LEU A 106 9.82 -6.28 9.68
N GLU A 107 10.69 -7.26 9.45
CA GLU A 107 10.67 -8.56 10.14
C GLU A 107 10.78 -8.42 11.66
N ASN A 108 11.72 -7.61 12.13
CA ASN A 108 11.89 -7.34 13.55
C ASN A 108 10.63 -6.68 14.16
N SER A 109 9.96 -5.81 13.40
CA SER A 109 8.73 -5.14 13.85
C SER A 109 7.56 -6.11 14.05
N LEU A 110 7.57 -7.27 13.38
CA LEU A 110 6.57 -8.33 13.58
C LEU A 110 6.71 -9.03 14.93
N ASN A 111 7.86 -8.92 15.60
CA ASN A 111 8.12 -9.56 16.91
C ASN A 111 7.77 -11.06 16.93
N GLY A 112 8.11 -11.77 15.84
CA GLY A 112 7.85 -13.21 15.68
C GLY A 112 6.40 -13.59 15.35
N LYS A 113 5.49 -12.62 15.22
CA LYS A 113 4.10 -12.88 14.80
C LYS A 113 4.02 -13.07 13.28
N LYS A 114 3.31 -14.11 12.84
CA LYS A 114 2.96 -14.30 11.43
C LYS A 114 1.88 -13.31 11.00
N VAL A 115 1.86 -12.97 9.71
CA VAL A 115 0.99 -11.98 9.09
C VAL A 115 -0.30 -12.64 8.59
N ASP A 116 -1.44 -12.00 8.83
CA ASP A 116 -2.76 -12.46 8.35
C ASP A 116 -3.07 -11.96 6.94
N LEU A 117 -2.65 -10.74 6.62
CA LEU A 117 -2.85 -10.09 5.33
C LEU A 117 -1.63 -9.25 4.95
N VAL A 118 -1.10 -9.46 3.76
CA VAL A 118 -0.15 -8.54 3.12
C VAL A 118 -0.90 -7.81 2.00
N ILE A 119 -0.88 -6.48 2.03
CA ILE A 119 -1.36 -5.63 0.94
C ILE A 119 -0.17 -4.93 0.30
N ALA A 120 -0.06 -4.97 -1.02
CA ALA A 120 1.07 -4.42 -1.76
C ALA A 120 0.59 -3.54 -2.93
N ASP A 121 0.72 -2.23 -2.78
CA ASP A 121 0.44 -1.23 -3.83
C ASP A 121 1.73 -0.54 -4.31
N MET A 122 2.86 -1.25 -4.23
CA MET A 122 4.16 -0.77 -4.70
C MET A 122 4.16 -0.49 -6.21
N ALA A 123 4.97 0.47 -6.64
CA ALA A 123 5.25 0.73 -8.05
C ALA A 123 6.72 1.15 -8.22
N PRO A 124 7.39 0.76 -9.31
CA PRO A 124 8.73 1.23 -9.59
C PRO A 124 8.71 2.70 -10.00
N ASN A 125 9.88 3.34 -9.98
CA ASN A 125 10.05 4.63 -10.65
C ASN A 125 9.80 4.45 -12.15
N ILE A 126 8.72 5.05 -12.64
CA ILE A 126 8.30 4.94 -14.03
C ILE A 126 9.31 5.64 -14.93
N SER A 127 10.01 4.84 -15.75
CA SER A 127 10.99 5.29 -16.74
C SER A 127 10.33 5.81 -18.02
N GLY A 128 9.09 5.39 -18.28
CA GLY A 128 8.39 5.63 -19.54
C GLY A 128 8.70 4.59 -20.62
N VAL A 129 9.60 3.64 -20.34
CA VAL A 129 9.88 2.47 -21.19
C VAL A 129 9.09 1.29 -20.64
N LYS A 130 8.05 0.88 -21.38
CA LYS A 130 7.08 -0.13 -20.93
C LYS A 130 7.72 -1.41 -20.40
N ASP A 131 8.71 -1.95 -21.11
CA ASP A 131 9.33 -3.22 -20.74
C ASP A 131 10.13 -3.11 -19.42
N VAL A 132 10.79 -1.96 -19.21
CA VAL A 132 11.51 -1.66 -17.96
C VAL A 132 10.52 -1.46 -16.82
N ASP A 133 9.44 -0.72 -17.06
CA ASP A 133 8.42 -0.46 -16.04
C ASP A 133 7.68 -1.75 -15.64
N LEU A 134 7.39 -2.63 -16.60
CA LEU A 134 6.78 -3.94 -16.35
C LEU A 134 7.72 -4.85 -15.55
N ALA A 135 8.99 -4.94 -15.95
CA ALA A 135 10.00 -5.72 -15.21
C ALA A 135 10.19 -5.21 -13.78
N GLY A 136 10.19 -3.88 -13.60
CA GLY A 136 10.28 -3.26 -12.28
C GLY A 136 9.09 -3.59 -11.38
N SER A 137 7.87 -3.56 -11.92
CA SER A 137 6.66 -3.95 -11.18
C SER A 137 6.68 -5.43 -10.82
N ALA A 138 7.04 -6.30 -11.77
CA ALA A 138 7.15 -7.73 -11.54
C ALA A 138 8.15 -8.06 -10.41
N TYR A 139 9.32 -7.41 -10.43
CA TYR A 139 10.33 -7.59 -9.38
C TYR A 139 9.82 -7.19 -7.98
N LEU A 140 9.08 -6.08 -7.88
CA LEU A 140 8.48 -5.68 -6.59
C LEU A 140 7.41 -6.67 -6.12
N THR A 141 6.63 -7.24 -7.04
CA THR A 141 5.67 -8.31 -6.74
C THR A 141 6.37 -9.57 -6.27
N GLU A 142 7.47 -9.99 -6.92
CA GLU A 142 8.27 -11.16 -6.51
C GLU A 142 8.81 -11.00 -5.10
N LEU A 143 9.39 -9.84 -4.76
CA LEU A 143 9.86 -9.58 -3.39
C LEU A 143 8.73 -9.65 -2.35
N ALA A 144 7.53 -9.18 -2.71
CA ALA A 144 6.39 -9.26 -1.81
C ALA A 144 5.91 -10.72 -1.63
N ILE A 145 6.01 -11.55 -2.68
CA ILE A 145 5.74 -13.00 -2.60
C ILE A 145 6.78 -13.68 -1.71
N ASP A 146 8.06 -13.40 -1.87
CA ASP A 146 9.13 -13.96 -1.03
C ASP A 146 8.93 -13.64 0.45
N PHE A 147 8.50 -12.41 0.75
CA PHE A 147 8.11 -12.03 2.11
C PHE A 147 6.88 -12.83 2.60
N CYS A 148 5.88 -13.02 1.75
CA CYS A 148 4.70 -13.82 2.09
C CYS A 148 5.05 -15.29 2.39
N ASP A 149 5.91 -15.91 1.60
CA ASP A 149 6.37 -17.29 1.82
C ASP A 149 7.01 -17.46 3.21
N SER A 150 7.73 -16.43 3.66
CA SER A 150 8.40 -16.43 4.96
C SER A 150 7.50 -16.04 6.12
N TRP A 151 6.51 -15.16 5.93
CA TRP A 151 5.82 -14.48 7.04
C TRP A 151 4.30 -14.60 7.05
N LEU A 152 3.66 -14.89 5.92
CA LEU A 152 2.22 -15.04 5.85
C LEU A 152 1.79 -16.35 6.56
N LYS A 153 0.66 -16.30 7.26
CA LYS A 153 0.08 -17.50 7.87
C LYS A 153 -0.44 -18.46 6.79
N PRO A 154 -0.51 -19.77 7.09
CA PRO A 154 -1.36 -20.66 6.32
C PRO A 154 -2.79 -20.10 6.27
N ASN A 155 -3.38 -20.05 5.07
CA ASN A 155 -4.67 -19.41 4.81
C ASN A 155 -4.73 -17.88 5.04
N GLY A 156 -3.57 -17.21 5.17
CA GLY A 156 -3.49 -15.76 5.08
C GLY A 156 -3.75 -15.29 3.65
N ASN A 157 -4.03 -14.00 3.51
CA ASN A 157 -4.33 -13.40 2.20
C ASN A 157 -3.18 -12.52 1.72
N PHE A 158 -2.97 -12.48 0.42
CA PHE A 158 -2.05 -11.55 -0.24
C PHE A 158 -2.81 -10.79 -1.31
N LEU A 159 -2.87 -9.48 -1.18
CA LEU A 159 -3.47 -8.57 -2.16
C LEU A 159 -2.36 -7.73 -2.78
N VAL A 160 -2.22 -7.77 -4.09
CA VAL A 160 -1.13 -7.08 -4.79
C VAL A 160 -1.61 -6.39 -6.06
N LYS A 161 -1.07 -5.19 -6.32
CA LYS A 161 -1.19 -4.53 -7.62
C LYS A 161 -0.26 -5.20 -8.63
N VAL A 162 -0.80 -5.51 -9.81
CA VAL A 162 -0.09 -6.02 -10.98
C VAL A 162 -0.24 -5.08 -12.17
#